data_AF-A0A9Q3K652-F1
#
_entry.id   AF-A0A9Q3K652-F1
#
_cell.length_a   1.000
_cell.length_b   1.000
_cell.length_c   1.000
_cell.angle_alpha   90.00
_cell.angle_beta   90.00
_cell.angle_gamma   90.00
#
_symmetry.space_group_name_H-M   'P 1'
#
loop_
_entity.id
_entity.type
_entity.pdbx_description
1 polymer ?
#
loop_
_entity_poly.entity_id
_entity_poly.type
_entity_poly.pdbx_seq_one_letter_code
_entity_poly.pdbx_strand_id
1 'polypeptide(L)'
;MSFLGFSSYYRKPLKEFAIIAKSLYRICDQQTVFEMTQERIKAYKKIRKSLTETSLLLMPDRNIPFKLYIVACGDGLGEALHQVPIIDDKPTEGKVFYISRPVPPV
;
A
#
# COMPACT_ATOMS: atom_id res chain seq x y z
N MET A 1 7.00 6.64 8.60
CA MET A 1 5.93 5.62 8.55
C MET A 1 5.30 5.41 7.16
N SER A 2 5.59 6.23 6.14
CA SER A 2 4.90 6.20 4.84
C SER A 2 4.92 4.84 4.11
N PHE A 3 6.09 4.19 3.96
CA PHE A 3 6.19 2.94 3.17
C PHE A 3 5.50 1.72 3.80
N LEU A 4 5.67 1.50 5.11
CA LEU A 4 5.04 0.37 5.80
C LEU A 4 3.53 0.53 5.90
N GLY A 5 3.05 1.75 6.16
CA GLY A 5 1.62 2.07 6.11
C GLY A 5 1.04 1.78 4.73
N PHE A 6 1.66 2.32 3.68
CA PHE A 6 1.27 2.05 2.29
C PHE A 6 1.26 0.55 1.97
N SER A 7 2.38 -0.15 2.16
CA SER A 7 2.47 -1.58 1.83
C SER A 7 1.51 -2.46 2.64
N SER A 8 1.18 -2.10 3.88
CA SER A 8 0.19 -2.80 4.70
C SER A 8 -1.23 -2.69 4.13
N TYR A 9 -1.57 -1.56 3.51
CA TYR A 9 -2.86 -1.32 2.85
C TYR A 9 -3.03 -2.15 1.56
N TYR A 10 -1.92 -2.55 0.95
CA TYR A 10 -1.88 -3.43 -0.24
C TYR A 10 -1.42 -4.84 0.09
N ARG A 11 -1.58 -5.32 1.34
CA ARG A 11 -1.07 -6.64 1.75
C ARG A 11 -1.75 -7.86 1.13
N LYS A 12 -2.95 -7.72 0.53
CA LYS A 12 -3.73 -8.86 -0.03
C LYS A 12 -2.95 -9.78 -0.99
N PRO A 13 -2.12 -9.28 -1.92
CA PRO A 13 -1.30 -10.12 -2.80
C PRO A 13 0.07 -10.47 -2.19
N LEU A 14 0.43 -9.87 -1.06
CA LEU A 14 1.69 -10.11 -0.36
C LEU A 14 1.53 -11.32 0.56
N LYS A 15 1.75 -12.52 0.02
CA LYS A 15 1.87 -13.73 0.85
C LYS A 15 2.92 -13.50 1.94
N GLU A 16 2.58 -13.85 3.18
CA GLU A 16 3.46 -13.72 4.35
C GLU A 16 3.93 -12.28 4.65
N PHE A 17 3.16 -11.25 4.27
CA PHE A 17 3.51 -9.86 4.50
C PHE A 17 3.99 -9.57 5.93
N ALA A 18 3.27 -10.09 6.95
CA ALA A 18 3.62 -9.87 8.35
C ALA A 18 5.01 -10.43 8.71
N ILE A 19 5.42 -11.55 8.12
CA ILE A 19 6.73 -12.17 8.32
C ILE A 19 7.82 -11.32 7.68
N ILE A 20 7.59 -10.89 6.43
CA ILE A 20 8.55 -10.10 5.65
C ILE A 20 8.71 -8.70 6.23
N ALA A 21 7.62 -8.06 6.62
CA ALA A 21 7.62 -6.70 7.18
C ALA A 21 8.11 -6.66 8.64
N LYS A 22 8.22 -7.80 9.33
CA LYS A 22 8.64 -7.87 10.75
C LYS A 22 9.96 -7.15 11.00
N SER A 23 10.97 -7.41 10.16
CA SER A 23 12.29 -6.78 10.30
C SER A 23 12.25 -5.27 10.04
N LEU A 24 11.33 -4.81 9.19
CA LEU A 24 11.10 -3.40 8.88
C LEU A 24 10.31 -2.69 10.00
N TYR A 25 9.32 -3.34 10.60
CA TYR A 25 8.61 -2.78 11.76
C TYR A 25 9.53 -2.59 12.96
N ARG A 26 10.50 -3.49 13.15
CA ARG A 26 11.46 -3.38 14.26
C ARG A 26 12.33 -2.13 14.17
N ILE A 27 12.58 -1.58 12.98
CA ILE A 27 13.38 -0.34 12.82
C ILE A 27 12.58 0.91 13.21
N CYS A 28 11.25 0.79 13.29
CA CYS A 28 10.37 1.88 13.72
C CYS A 28 10.27 1.99 15.25
N ASP A 29 10.87 1.07 15.99
CA ASP A 29 10.97 1.13 17.45
C ASP A 29 12.01 2.20 17.85
N GLN A 30 11.68 3.00 18.86
CA GLN A 30 12.55 4.06 19.39
C GLN A 30 13.86 3.51 19.97
N GLN A 31 13.86 2.26 20.43
CA GLN A 31 15.04 1.60 21.00
C GLN A 31 15.95 0.94 19.95
N THR A 32 15.56 0.96 18.67
CA THR A 32 16.29 0.29 17.60
C THR A 32 17.04 1.30 16.75
N VAL A 33 18.34 1.06 16.55
CA VAL A 33 19.15 1.85 15.62
C VAL A 33 18.63 1.68 14.19
N PHE A 34 18.41 2.81 13.52
CA PHE A 34 17.99 2.84 12.13
C PHE A 34 19.15 2.42 11.23
N GLU A 35 19.13 1.14 10.83
CA GLU A 35 20.15 0.55 9.95
C GLU A 35 19.47 -0.31 8.88
N MET A 36 19.80 -0.11 7.61
CA MET A 36 19.34 -0.99 6.54
C MET A 36 20.27 -2.20 6.38
N THR A 37 20.14 -3.16 7.29
CA THR A 37 20.83 -4.45 7.18
C THR A 37 20.44 -5.20 5.91
N GLN A 38 21.24 -6.17 5.49
CA GLN A 38 20.94 -6.99 4.30
C GLN A 38 19.56 -7.67 4.39
N GLU A 39 19.15 -8.10 5.58
CA GLU A 39 17.83 -8.69 5.81
C GLU A 39 16.71 -7.67 5.53
N ARG A 40 16.84 -6.46 6.07
CA ARG A 40 15.87 -5.37 5.87
C ARG A 40 15.80 -4.92 4.42
N ILE A 41 16.95 -4.86 3.73
CA ILE A 41 17.02 -4.56 2.29
C ILE A 41 16.30 -5.65 1.48
N LYS A 42 16.51 -6.93 1.81
CA LYS A 42 15.82 -8.05 1.15
C LYS A 42 14.31 -7.97 1.37
N ALA A 43 13.86 -7.70 2.60
CA ALA A 43 12.45 -7.52 2.92
C ALA A 43 11.82 -6.37 2.14
N TYR A 44 12.49 -5.20 2.11
CA TYR A 44 12.05 -4.04 1.35
C TYR A 44 11.91 -4.35 -0.15
N LYS A 45 12.94 -4.97 -0.76
CA LYS A 45 12.92 -5.35 -2.17
C LYS A 45 11.81 -6.35 -2.48
N LYS A 46 11.57 -7.33 -1.60
CA LYS A 46 10.51 -8.34 -1.77
C LYS A 46 9.13 -7.69 -1.76
N ILE A 47 8.85 -6.81 -0.79
CA ILE A 47 7.59 -6.05 -0.72
C ILE A 47 7.42 -5.18 -1.96
N ARG A 48 8.46 -4.42 -2.34
CA ARG A 48 8.43 -3.56 -3.53
C ARG A 48 8.12 -4.36 -4.80
N LYS A 49 8.83 -5.46 -5.02
CA LYS A 49 8.68 -6.32 -6.20
C LYS A 49 7.26 -6.87 -6.31
N SER A 50 6.73 -7.43 -5.23
CA SER A 50 5.37 -7.99 -5.24
C SER A 50 4.28 -6.92 -5.40
N LEU A 51 4.50 -5.70 -4.90
CA LEU A 51 3.60 -4.57 -5.15
C LEU A 51 3.63 -4.12 -6.62
N THR A 52 4.77 -4.21 -7.31
CA THR A 52 4.88 -3.80 -8.72
C THR A 52 4.47 -4.89 -9.72
N GLU A 53 4.62 -6.16 -9.35
CA GLU A 53 4.34 -7.29 -10.26
C GLU A 53 2.89 -7.78 -10.21
N THR A 54 2.18 -7.50 -9.11
CA THR A 54 0.76 -7.84 -9.02
C THR A 54 -0.05 -6.82 -9.82
N SER A 55 -1.02 -7.29 -10.62
CA SER A 55 -2.09 -6.44 -11.14
C SER A 55 -2.98 -5.99 -9.97
N LEU A 56 -2.53 -4.95 -9.27
CA LEU A 56 -3.22 -4.34 -8.13
C LEU A 56 -4.37 -3.43 -8.55
N LEU A 57 -4.40 -3.05 -9.83
CA LEU A 57 -5.29 -2.05 -10.36
C LEU A 57 -6.28 -2.68 -11.33
N LEU A 58 -7.56 -2.43 -11.08
CA LEU A 58 -8.65 -2.65 -12.00
C LEU A 58 -8.56 -1.66 -13.15
N MET A 59 -8.92 -2.11 -14.34
CA MET A 59 -9.17 -1.21 -15.45
C MET A 59 -10.39 -0.34 -15.10
N PRO A 60 -10.29 1.00 -15.20
CA PRO A 60 -11.43 1.88 -14.91
C PRO A 60 -12.58 1.64 -15.87
N ASP A 61 -13.78 1.45 -15.33
CA ASP A 61 -15.02 1.42 -16.11
C ASP A 61 -15.84 2.68 -15.83
N ARG A 62 -16.12 3.50 -16.84
CA ARG A 62 -16.87 4.75 -16.68
C ARG A 62 -18.35 4.54 -16.33
N ASN A 63 -18.88 3.32 -16.52
CA ASN A 63 -20.27 2.99 -16.25
C ASN A 63 -20.52 2.61 -14.79
N ILE A 64 -19.47 2.45 -13.98
CA ILE A 64 -19.55 2.01 -12.59
C ILE A 64 -19.14 3.17 -11.67
N PRO A 65 -19.88 3.44 -10.57
CA PRO A 65 -19.49 4.51 -9.65
C PRO A 65 -18.13 4.25 -8.99
N PHE A 66 -17.36 5.31 -8.82
CA PHE A 66 -16.09 5.28 -8.09
C PHE A 66 -16.29 5.48 -6.59
N LYS A 67 -15.46 4.82 -5.79
CA LYS A 67 -15.31 5.07 -4.34
C LYS A 67 -13.96 5.72 -4.09
N LEU A 68 -13.94 6.87 -3.41
CA LEU A 68 -12.72 7.55 -3.02
C LEU A 68 -12.45 7.35 -1.53
N TYR A 69 -11.30 6.75 -1.21
CA TYR A 69 -10.79 6.63 0.14
C TYR A 69 -9.70 7.67 0.35
N ILE A 70 -9.83 8.48 1.40
CA ILE A 70 -8.85 9.52 1.74
C ILE A 70 -8.34 9.22 3.14
N VAL A 71 -7.02 9.26 3.30
CA VAL A 71 -6.32 9.14 4.59
C VAL A 71 -5.40 10.34 4.72
N ALA A 72 -5.58 11.11 5.78
CA ALA A 72 -4.69 12.23 6.12
C ALA A 72 -3.88 11.89 7.38
N CYS A 73 -2.61 12.26 7.40
CA CYS A 73 -1.82 12.40 8.61
C CYS A 73 -1.19 13.80 8.64
N GLY A 74 -0.60 14.19 9.78
CA GLY A 74 -0.01 15.53 9.96
C GLY A 74 1.02 15.91 8.88
N ASP A 75 1.67 14.93 8.26
CA ASP A 75 2.73 15.16 7.27
C ASP A 75 2.30 14.87 5.82
N GLY A 76 1.08 14.35 5.58
CA GLY A 76 0.74 13.83 4.25
C GLY A 76 -0.71 13.41 4.04
N LEU A 77 -1.16 13.50 2.79
CA LEU A 77 -2.47 13.08 2.31
C LEU A 77 -2.32 11.92 1.33
N GLY A 78 -3.04 10.84 1.56
CA GLY A 78 -3.16 9.69 0.67
C GLY A 78 -4.60 9.55 0.16
N GLU A 79 -4.76 9.35 -1.14
CA GLU A 79 -6.05 9.19 -1.82
C GLU A 79 -6.02 7.88 -2.62
N ALA A 80 -7.04 7.03 -2.49
CA ALA A 80 -7.19 5.79 -3.24
C ALA A 80 -8.56 5.73 -3.91
N LEU A 81 -8.57 5.54 -5.23
CA LEU A 81 -9.79 5.41 -6.03
C LEU A 81 -10.09 3.93 -6.26
N HIS A 82 -11.31 3.50 -5.97
CA HIS A 82 -11.77 2.12 -6.02
C HIS A 82 -13.04 2.00 -6.89
N GLN A 83 -13.30 0.79 -7.40
CA GLN A 83 -14.55 0.42 -8.06
C GLN A 83 -14.97 -1.00 -7.65
N VAL A 84 -16.26 -1.32 -7.84
CA VAL A 84 -16.83 -2.64 -7.55
C VAL A 84 -17.39 -3.27 -8.84
N PRO A 85 -16.54 -3.69 -9.79
CA PRO A 85 -17.00 -4.45 -10.94
C PRO A 85 -17.42 -5.87 -10.56
N ILE A 86 -18.18 -6.50 -11.45
CA ILE A 86 -18.45 -7.93 -11.40
C ILE A 86 -17.27 -8.64 -12.07
N ILE A 87 -16.54 -9.46 -11.30
CA ILE A 87 -15.44 -10.30 -11.76
C ILE A 87 -15.79 -11.73 -11.33
N ASP A 88 -15.78 -12.67 -12.27
CA ASP A 88 -16.17 -14.07 -12.02
C ASP A 88 -17.55 -14.19 -11.34
N ASP A 89 -18.55 -13.48 -11.89
CA ASP A 89 -19.94 -13.39 -11.40
C ASP A 89 -20.11 -12.86 -9.96
N LYS A 90 -19.07 -12.23 -9.40
CA LYS A 90 -19.10 -11.69 -8.03
C LYS A 90 -18.71 -10.22 -8.00
N PRO A 91 -19.45 -9.38 -7.25
CA PRO A 91 -19.05 -7.99 -7.02
C PRO A 91 -17.75 -7.98 -6.22
N THR A 92 -16.68 -7.53 -6.86
CA THR A 92 -15.35 -7.53 -6.28
C THR A 92 -14.83 -6.10 -6.21
N GLU A 93 -14.64 -5.57 -5.00
CA GLU A 93 -14.03 -4.27 -4.85
C GLU A 93 -12.53 -4.34 -5.12
N GLY A 94 -12.08 -3.51 -6.05
CA GLY A 94 -10.68 -3.34 -6.37
C GLY A 94 -10.30 -1.88 -6.58
N LYS A 95 -8.99 -1.65 -6.65
CA LYS A 95 -8.41 -0.31 -6.71
C LYS A 95 -8.26 0.08 -8.17
N VAL A 96 -8.59 1.29 -8.55
CA VAL A 96 -8.39 1.82 -9.91
C VAL A 96 -7.13 2.69 -9.95
N PHE A 97 -6.93 3.49 -8.91
CA PHE A 97 -5.85 4.48 -8.88
C PHE A 97 -5.43 4.84 -7.46
N TYR A 98 -4.21 5.33 -7.29
CA TYR A 98 -3.69 5.85 -6.02
C TYR A 98 -2.90 7.14 -6.24
N ILE A 99 -3.11 8.10 -5.36
CA ILE A 99 -2.36 9.36 -5.30
C ILE A 99 -1.90 9.57 -3.86
N SER A 100 -0.69 10.09 -3.68
CA SER A 100 -0.27 10.63 -2.38
C SER A 100 0.49 11.92 -2.59
N ARG A 101 0.23 12.89 -1.73
CA ARG A 101 0.91 14.19 -1.75
C ARG A 101 1.22 14.66 -0.32
N PRO A 102 2.37 15.33 -0.10
CA PRO A 102 2.64 15.98 1.17
C PRO A 102 1.59 17.07 1.43
N VAL A 103 1.24 17.28 2.70
CA VAL A 103 0.38 18.42 3.08
C VAL A 103 1.28 19.67 3.05
N PRO A 104 0.88 20.74 2.33
CA PRO A 104 1.65 21.98 2.33
C PRO A 104 1.78 22.55 3.77
N PRO A 105 2.94 23.11 4.14
CA PRO A 105 3.06 23.84 5.40
C PRO A 105 2.08 25.03 5.42
N VAL A 106 1.43 25.24 6.58
CA VAL A 106 0.49 26.34 6.84
C VAL A 106 1.25 27.65 7.04
#